data_AF-A0A348PRJ1-F1
#
_entry.id   AF-A0A348PRJ1-F1
#
_cell.length_a   1.000
_cell.length_b   1.000
_cell.length_c   1.000
_cell.angle_alpha   90.00
_cell.angle_beta   90.00
_cell.angle_gamma   90.00
#
_symmetry.space_group_name_H-M   'P 1'
#
loop_
_entity.id
_entity.type
_entity.pdbx_description
1 polymer ?
#
loop_
_entity_poly.entity_id
_entity_poly.type
_entity_poly.pdbx_seq_one_letter_code
_entity_poly.pdbx_strand_id
1 'polypeptide(L)'
;MSQKENKNESKSNPIAALLSGRLLTQDAVIRHLPFLLFVAFIGLVYIANGYLAEASVRKINLTQQEIKELRSEQISMKSELNNTIIESELMKIIQERNMGLDESYDPPKKIILESSQLDQIN
;
A
#
# COMPACT_ATOMS: atom_id res chain seq x y z
N MET A 1 52.91 -29.56 53.57
CA MET A 1 53.04 -30.09 52.19
C MET A 1 52.06 -31.24 52.08
N SER A 2 51.05 -31.30 51.20
CA SER A 2 50.73 -30.54 50.00
C SER A 2 49.22 -30.67 49.74
N GLN A 3 48.59 -29.53 49.47
CA GLN A 3 47.44 -29.30 48.57
C GLN A 3 46.09 -30.00 48.83
N LYS A 4 45.15 -29.18 49.31
CA LYS A 4 43.69 -29.35 49.25
C LYS A 4 43.24 -28.89 47.87
N GLU A 5 42.82 -29.82 47.02
CA GLU A 5 42.42 -29.56 45.64
C GLU A 5 41.06 -28.82 45.63
N ASN A 6 41.09 -27.56 45.23
CA ASN A 6 39.89 -26.73 45.05
C ASN A 6 39.17 -27.18 43.77
N LYS A 7 38.06 -27.89 43.94
CA LYS A 7 37.13 -28.22 42.84
C LYS A 7 36.38 -26.94 42.44
N ASN A 8 36.96 -26.20 41.49
CA ASN A 8 36.28 -25.07 40.86
C ASN A 8 35.13 -25.61 40.00
N GLU A 9 33.90 -25.46 40.50
CA GLU A 9 32.69 -25.63 39.69
C GLU A 9 32.58 -24.46 38.71
N SER A 10 33.27 -24.61 37.57
CA SER A 10 33.06 -23.76 36.42
C SER A 10 31.61 -23.93 35.95
N LYS A 11 30.80 -22.89 36.14
CA LYS A 11 29.47 -22.79 35.54
C LYS A 11 29.64 -22.81 34.02
N SER A 12 29.62 -24.01 33.44
CA SER A 12 29.73 -24.15 31.99
C SER A 12 28.50 -23.53 31.34
N ASN A 13 28.71 -22.47 30.57
CA ASN A 13 27.65 -21.82 29.82
C ASN A 13 26.92 -22.86 28.96
N PRO A 14 25.58 -22.97 29.05
CA PRO A 14 24.81 -24.00 28.35
C PRO A 14 25.00 -23.91 26.83
N ILE A 15 25.27 -22.71 26.30
CA ILE A 15 25.59 -22.46 24.89
C ILE A 15 26.94 -23.12 24.50
N ALA A 16 27.97 -23.02 25.36
CA ALA A 16 29.26 -23.66 25.12
C ALA A 16 29.19 -25.20 25.23
N ALA A 17 28.32 -25.70 26.10
CA ALA A 17 28.03 -27.14 26.20
C ALA A 17 27.29 -27.67 24.95
N LEU A 18 26.43 -26.85 24.34
CA LEU A 18 25.75 -27.13 23.06
C LEU A 18 26.75 -27.17 21.89
N LEU A 19 27.62 -26.16 21.78
CA LEU A 19 28.64 -26.07 20.72
C LEU A 19 29.70 -27.17 20.83
N SER A 20 30.02 -27.63 22.04
CA SER A 20 30.95 -28.76 22.27
C SER A 20 30.33 -30.14 22.03
N GLY A 21 29.09 -30.23 21.55
CA GLY A 21 28.46 -31.49 21.13
C GLY A 21 28.04 -32.43 22.27
N ARG A 22 28.41 -32.11 23.52
CA ARG A 22 28.09 -32.92 24.72
C ARG A 22 26.59 -33.09 24.97
N LEU A 23 25.78 -32.11 24.57
CA LEU A 23 24.33 -32.19 24.65
C LEU A 23 23.73 -33.02 23.51
N LEU A 24 24.41 -33.09 22.35
CA LEU A 24 23.94 -33.88 21.20
C LEU A 24 24.21 -35.38 21.39
N THR A 25 25.26 -35.75 22.12
CA THR A 25 25.60 -37.16 22.40
C THR A 25 24.80 -37.78 23.54
N GLN A 26 23.88 -37.04 24.16
CA GLN A 26 22.99 -37.60 25.18
C GLN A 26 21.96 -38.54 24.52
N ASP A 27 21.82 -39.77 25.03
CA ASP A 27 20.93 -40.81 24.46
C ASP A 27 19.48 -40.34 24.23
N ALA A 28 18.98 -39.46 25.11
CA ALA A 28 17.66 -38.85 24.97
C ALA A 28 17.57 -37.91 23.76
N VAL A 29 18.62 -37.14 23.48
CA VAL A 29 18.67 -36.20 22.35
C VAL A 29 18.86 -36.95 21.03
N ILE A 30 19.71 -37.99 21.02
CA ILE A 30 19.89 -38.86 19.84
C ILE A 30 18.56 -39.52 19.44
N ARG A 31 17.76 -39.98 20.42
CA ARG A 31 16.45 -40.58 20.17
C ARG A 31 15.44 -39.62 19.53
N HIS A 32 15.52 -38.33 19.85
CA HIS A 32 14.61 -37.29 19.34
C HIS A 32 15.24 -36.42 18.23
N LEU A 33 16.43 -36.78 17.74
CA LEU A 33 17.14 -36.08 16.68
C LEU A 33 16.30 -35.81 15.42
N PRO A 34 15.50 -36.76 14.87
CA PRO A 34 14.67 -36.47 13.70
C PRO A 34 13.60 -35.40 13.97
N PHE A 35 13.06 -35.34 15.18
CA PHE A 35 12.10 -34.30 15.57
C PHE A 35 12.77 -32.93 15.71
N LEU A 36 13.98 -32.88 16.27
CA LEU A 36 14.73 -31.63 16.40
C LEU A 36 15.12 -31.08 15.02
N LEU A 37 15.52 -31.94 14.08
CA LEU A 37 15.75 -31.55 12.68
C LEU A 37 14.48 -31.04 12.00
N PHE A 38 13.32 -31.64 12.29
CA PHE A 38 12.05 -31.16 11.77
C PHE A 38 11.72 -29.74 12.26
N VAL A 39 11.92 -29.45 13.55
CA VAL A 39 11.73 -28.09 14.09
C VAL A 39 12.74 -27.11 13.50
N ALA A 40 14.01 -27.50 13.37
CA ALA A 40 15.03 -26.68 12.73
C ALA A 40 14.67 -26.38 11.26
N PHE A 41 14.14 -27.37 10.54
CA PHE A 41 13.66 -27.21 9.17
C PHE A 41 12.49 -26.22 9.09
N ILE A 42 11.49 -26.33 9.97
CA ILE A 42 10.40 -25.34 10.05
C ILE A 42 10.97 -23.94 10.34
N GLY A 43 11.96 -23.83 11.24
CA GLY A 43 12.63 -22.56 11.51
C GLY A 43 13.29 -21.96 10.27
N LEU A 44 13.95 -22.79 9.45
CA LEU A 44 14.53 -22.35 8.18
C LEU A 44 13.46 -21.89 7.19
N VAL A 45 12.37 -22.65 7.05
CA VAL A 45 11.22 -22.29 6.21
C VAL A 45 10.58 -20.98 6.69
N TYR A 46 10.51 -20.74 8.00
CA TYR A 46 9.98 -19.50 8.56
C TYR A 46 10.85 -18.29 8.21
N ILE A 47 12.17 -18.41 8.38
CA ILE A 47 13.12 -17.36 8.00
C ILE A 47 13.02 -17.08 6.50
N ALA A 48 12.95 -18.13 5.67
CA ALA A 48 12.80 -17.99 4.22
C ALA A 48 11.50 -17.25 3.83
N ASN A 49 10.39 -17.57 4.48
CA ASN A 49 9.12 -16.85 4.28
C ASN A 49 9.20 -15.38 4.72
N GLY A 50 9.95 -15.08 5.79
CA GLY A 50 10.18 -13.69 6.24
C GLY A 50 10.80 -12.83 5.15
N TYR A 51 11.82 -13.35 4.45
CA TYR A 51 12.46 -12.63 3.33
C TYR A 51 11.52 -12.39 2.15
N LEU A 52 10.63 -13.34 1.83
CA LEU A 52 9.61 -13.19 0.78
C LEU A 52 8.57 -12.13 1.15
N ALA A 53 8.19 -12.06 2.43
CA ALA A 53 7.25 -11.06 2.94
C ALA A 53 7.82 -9.63 2.81
N GLU A 54 9.09 -9.44 3.15
CA GLU A 54 9.75 -8.13 3.04
C GLU A 54 9.77 -7.61 1.59
N ALA A 55 10.13 -8.47 0.64
CA ALA A 55 10.11 -8.12 -0.79
C ALA A 55 8.69 -7.76 -1.27
N SER A 56 7.69 -8.50 -0.80
CA SER A 56 6.28 -8.28 -1.16
C SER A 56 5.76 -6.94 -0.61
N VAL A 57 6.07 -6.63 0.65
CA VAL A 57 5.70 -5.35 1.27
C VAL A 57 6.34 -4.18 0.53
N ARG A 58 7.62 -4.30 0.13
CA ARG A 58 8.29 -3.28 -0.67
C ARG A 58 7.59 -3.05 -2.01
N LYS A 59 7.21 -4.12 -2.71
CA LYS A 59 6.48 -4.03 -3.98
C LYS A 59 5.12 -3.34 -3.80
N ILE A 60 4.37 -3.71 -2.76
CA ILE A 60 3.09 -3.08 -2.44
C ILE A 60 3.25 -1.57 -2.26
N ASN A 61 4.25 -1.14 -1.49
CA ASN A 61 4.50 0.28 -1.24
C ASN A 61 4.82 1.05 -2.54
N LEU A 62 5.64 0.47 -3.43
CA LEU A 62 5.94 1.09 -4.73
C LEU A 62 4.69 1.21 -5.60
N THR A 63 3.89 0.16 -5.72
CA THR A 63 2.64 0.19 -6.48
C THR A 63 1.64 1.18 -5.90
N GLN A 64 1.54 1.32 -4.57
CA GLN A 64 0.68 2.33 -3.94
C GLN A 64 1.15 3.76 -4.24
N GLN A 65 2.46 3.99 -4.30
CA GLN A 65 3.02 5.28 -4.67
C GLN A 65 2.69 5.64 -6.12
N GLU A 66 2.82 4.69 -7.04
CA GLU A 66 2.48 4.85 -8.45
C GLU A 66 0.98 5.17 -8.64
N ILE A 67 0.08 4.48 -7.95
CA ILE A 67 -1.36 4.79 -7.96
C ILE A 67 -1.62 6.22 -7.48
N LYS A 68 -0.91 6.66 -6.43
CA LYS A 68 -1.08 8.01 -5.89
C LYS A 68 -0.59 9.07 -6.89
N GLU A 69 0.53 8.81 -7.57
CA GLU A 69 1.08 9.68 -8.59
C GLU A 69 0.13 9.80 -9.80
N LEU A 70 -0.33 8.68 -10.35
CA LEU A 70 -1.31 8.65 -11.44
C LEU A 70 -2.60 9.39 -11.07
N ARG A 71 -3.09 9.22 -9.84
CA ARG A 71 -4.28 9.93 -9.37
C ARG A 71 -4.04 11.44 -9.30
N SER A 72 -2.86 11.86 -8.86
CA SER A 72 -2.48 13.27 -8.84
C SER A 72 -2.42 13.83 -10.26
N GLU A 73 -1.81 13.11 -11.19
CA GLU A 73 -1.71 13.50 -12.60
C GLU A 73 -3.10 13.64 -13.24
N GLN A 74 -4.01 12.69 -12.99
CA GLN A 74 -5.39 12.77 -13.46
C GLN A 74 -6.12 13.99 -12.90
N ILE A 75 -5.94 14.31 -11.61
CA ILE A 75 -6.56 15.49 -11.00
C ILE A 75 -6.00 16.75 -11.64
N SER A 76 -4.68 16.83 -11.84
CA SER A 76 -4.03 17.97 -12.50
C SER A 76 -4.51 18.15 -13.94
N MET A 77 -4.51 17.09 -14.76
CA MET A 77 -5.00 17.15 -16.15
C MET A 77 -6.49 17.54 -16.20
N LYS A 78 -7.33 16.99 -15.32
CA LYS A 78 -8.73 17.38 -15.24
C LYS A 78 -8.88 18.83 -14.81
N SER A 79 -8.04 19.32 -13.90
CA SER A 79 -8.05 20.73 -13.49
C SER A 79 -7.62 21.64 -14.62
N GLU A 80 -6.63 21.25 -15.42
CA GLU A 80 -6.18 21.99 -16.59
C GLU A 80 -7.29 22.06 -17.65
N LEU A 81 -7.90 20.92 -17.97
CA LEU A 81 -9.05 20.86 -18.86
C LEU A 81 -10.22 21.69 -18.31
N ASN A 82 -10.50 21.58 -17.02
CA ASN A 82 -11.57 22.33 -16.40
C ASN A 82 -11.29 23.83 -16.46
N ASN A 83 -10.06 24.29 -16.20
CA ASN A 83 -9.66 25.70 -16.33
C ASN A 83 -10.03 26.26 -17.70
N THR A 84 -9.72 25.53 -18.78
CA THR A 84 -10.10 25.92 -20.15
C THR A 84 -11.61 25.95 -20.40
N ILE A 85 -12.38 25.16 -19.63
CA ILE A 85 -13.84 25.04 -19.76
C ILE A 85 -14.58 25.99 -18.79
N ILE A 86 -13.90 26.59 -17.79
CA ILE A 86 -14.56 27.46 -16.80
C ILE A 86 -15.32 28.55 -17.56
N GLU A 87 -16.60 28.72 -17.21
CA GLU A 87 -17.50 29.71 -17.80
C GLU A 87 -16.84 31.10 -17.89
N SER A 88 -16.05 31.51 -16.91
CA SER A 88 -15.35 32.81 -16.95
C SER A 88 -14.28 32.93 -18.05
N GLU A 89 -13.57 31.85 -18.39
CA GLU A 89 -12.61 31.82 -19.51
C GLU A 89 -13.34 31.63 -20.84
N LEU A 90 -14.41 30.82 -20.85
CA LEU A 90 -15.31 30.66 -21.99
C LEU A 90 -15.95 32.00 -22.40
N MET A 91 -16.42 32.78 -21.42
CA MET A 91 -17.00 34.12 -21.62
C MET A 91 -15.97 35.12 -22.13
N LYS A 92 -14.72 35.05 -21.65
CA LYS A 92 -13.59 35.82 -22.23
C LYS A 92 -13.35 35.44 -23.69
N ILE A 93 -13.29 34.15 -24.01
CA ILE A 93 -13.09 33.66 -25.39
C ILE A 93 -14.26 34.08 -26.29
N ILE A 94 -15.50 34.03 -25.79
CA ILE A 94 -16.71 34.48 -26.50
C ILE A 94 -16.65 35.99 -26.80
N GLN A 95 -16.21 36.79 -25.82
CA GLN A 95 -15.99 38.23 -25.99
C GLN A 95 -14.84 38.53 -26.96
N GLU A 96 -13.68 37.87 -26.81
CA GLU A 96 -12.51 38.08 -27.69
C GLU A 96 -12.78 37.70 -29.15
N ARG A 97 -13.59 36.66 -29.37
CA ARG A 97 -13.96 36.21 -30.72
C ARG A 97 -15.17 36.95 -31.30
N ASN A 98 -15.70 37.97 -30.61
CA ASN A 98 -16.88 38.74 -31.01
C ASN A 98 -18.08 37.86 -31.41
N MET A 99 -18.31 36.73 -30.71
CA MET A 99 -19.34 35.77 -31.10
C MET A 99 -20.77 36.24 -30.74
N GLY A 100 -20.93 37.41 -30.11
CA GLY A 100 -22.22 38.06 -29.86
C GLY A 100 -23.15 37.31 -28.89
N LEU A 101 -22.61 36.34 -28.15
CA LEU A 101 -23.35 35.62 -27.10
C LEU A 101 -23.13 36.32 -25.75
N ASP A 102 -24.21 36.49 -25.00
CA ASP A 102 -24.22 37.14 -23.69
C ASP A 102 -24.82 36.17 -22.65
N GLU A 103 -24.40 36.28 -21.38
CA GLU A 103 -24.87 35.38 -20.34
C GLU A 103 -26.35 35.67 -20.02
N SER A 104 -27.18 34.63 -20.02
CA SER A 104 -28.58 34.77 -19.65
C SER A 104 -28.72 34.74 -18.12
N TYR A 105 -28.91 35.91 -17.51
CA TYR A 105 -29.20 36.05 -16.08
C TYR A 105 -30.68 35.84 -15.73
N ASP A 106 -31.55 35.75 -16.75
CA ASP A 106 -33.00 35.62 -16.57
C ASP A 106 -33.37 34.11 -16.55
N PRO A 107 -34.04 33.61 -15.50
CA PRO A 107 -34.39 32.19 -15.42
C PRO A 107 -35.28 31.77 -16.61
N PRO A 108 -35.14 30.53 -17.11
CA PRO A 108 -35.88 30.06 -18.27
C PRO A 108 -37.39 30.13 -18.00
N LYS A 109 -38.10 30.89 -18.83
CA LYS A 109 -39.56 31.07 -18.71
C LYS A 109 -40.25 29.80 -19.17
N LYS A 110 -40.99 29.15 -18.28
CA LYS A 110 -41.88 28.05 -18.64
C LYS A 110 -43.04 28.61 -19.45
N ILE A 111 -43.06 28.32 -20.75
CA ILE A 111 -44.22 28.64 -21.60
C ILE A 111 -45.31 27.62 -21.25
N ILE A 112 -46.36 28.09 -20.59
CA ILE A 112 -47.58 27.32 -20.34
C ILE A 112 -48.56 27.78 -21.42
N LEU A 113 -48.83 26.91 -22.39
CA LEU A 113 -49.81 27.17 -23.44
C LEU A 113 -51.17 26.72 -22.95
N GLU A 114 -52.13 27.64 -22.93
CA GLU A 114 -53.54 27.28 -22.79
C GLU A 114 -54.05 26.70 -24.12
N SER A 115 -54.85 25.64 -24.02
CA SER A 115 -55.34 24.84 -25.16
C SER A 115 -55.92 25.67 -26.31
N SER A 116 -56.52 26.82 -26.02
CA SER A 116 -57.10 27.74 -27.02
C SER A 116 -56.08 28.44 -27.94
N GLN A 117 -54.79 28.44 -27.59
CA GLN A 117 -53.73 29.10 -28.37
C GLN A 117 -52.96 28.11 -29.27
N LEU A 118 -53.10 26.80 -29.06
CA LEU A 118 -52.50 25.75 -29.91
C LEU A 118 -53.23 25.60 -31.25
N ASP A 119 -54.54 25.84 -31.26
CA ASP A 119 -55.38 25.70 -32.45
C ASP A 119 -55.19 26.83 -33.48
N GLN A 120 -54.50 27.93 -33.11
CA GLN A 120 -54.22 29.07 -34.00
C GLN A 120 -52.87 28.98 -34.72
N ILE A 121 -52.07 27.96 -34.40
CA ILE A 121 -50.71 27.77 -34.96
C ILE A 121 -50.71 26.70 -36.07
N ASN A 122 -51.86 26.10 -36.39
CA ASN A 122 -52.05 25.14 -37.49
C ASN A 122 -52.65 25.80 -38.73
#